data_AF-A0A5N5TP81-F1
#
_entry.id   AF-A0A5N5TP81-F1
#
_cell.length_a   1.000
_cell.length_b   1.000
_cell.length_c   1.000
_cell.angle_alpha   90.00
_cell.angle_beta   90.00
_cell.angle_gamma   90.00
#
_symmetry.space_group_name_H-M   'P 1'
#
loop_
_entity.id
_entity.type
_entity.pdbx_description
1 polymer ?
#
loop_
_entity_poly.entity_id
_entity_poly.type
_entity_poly.pdbx_seq_one_letter_code
_entity_poly.pdbx_strand_id
1 'polypeptide(L)'
;MELGNDEISMMEEFSETCSSVSSEMELPELLPTIEENENFTFETDSYALQNNKDYQDLLNCLFKLESQRIYITKALEEIKVARRKAREDPLGFVELLQNGEIDFRPRINVAEVPEIDMSKYDITSYIESMRPITRKSTRETSFASASQPTDSDEMRDKKNKPKSATHNVAWTPEEQRRFVFPILFK
;
A
#
# COMPACT_ATOMS: atom_id res chain seq x y z
N MET A 1 -45.29 18.98 -26.26
CA MET A 1 -44.20 18.96 -25.26
C MET A 1 -43.49 17.65 -25.46
N GLU A 2 -42.43 17.76 -26.25
CA GLU A 2 -41.45 16.72 -26.54
C GLU A 2 -40.59 16.51 -25.30
N LEU A 3 -40.53 15.30 -24.77
CA LEU A 3 -39.47 14.83 -23.87
C LEU A 3 -39.42 13.31 -24.04
N GLY A 4 -38.34 12.79 -24.62
CA GLY A 4 -38.17 11.33 -24.70
C GLY A 4 -37.12 10.79 -25.66
N ASN A 5 -36.44 11.64 -26.44
CA ASN A 5 -35.44 11.16 -27.42
C ASN A 5 -33.99 11.50 -27.02
N ASP A 6 -33.77 12.36 -26.03
CA ASP A 6 -32.42 12.85 -25.70
C ASP A 6 -31.69 11.97 -24.67
N GLU A 7 -32.42 11.21 -23.83
CA GLU A 7 -31.80 10.29 -22.85
C GLU A 7 -31.28 9.00 -23.49
N ILE A 8 -31.91 8.54 -24.58
CA ILE A 8 -31.50 7.32 -25.29
C ILE A 8 -30.20 7.59 -26.08
N SER A 9 -30.04 8.81 -26.62
CA SER A 9 -28.83 9.24 -27.34
C SER A 9 -27.59 9.30 -26.44
N MET A 10 -27.71 9.78 -25.20
CA MET A 10 -26.56 9.80 -24.27
C MET A 10 -26.14 8.39 -23.82
N MET A 11 -27.09 7.45 -23.78
CA MET A 11 -26.83 6.07 -23.36
C MET A 11 -26.24 5.22 -24.49
N GLU A 12 -26.61 5.48 -25.75
CA GLU A 12 -25.98 4.88 -26.93
C GLU A 12 -24.57 5.43 -27.17
N GLU A 13 -24.35 6.74 -27.07
CA GLU A 13 -23.00 7.35 -27.22
C GLU A 13 -22.01 6.86 -26.14
N PHE A 14 -22.46 6.66 -24.90
CA PHE A 14 -21.59 6.08 -23.85
C PHE A 14 -21.22 4.62 -24.13
N SER A 15 -22.11 3.85 -24.76
CA SER A 15 -21.86 2.45 -25.12
C SER A 15 -20.90 2.32 -26.31
N GLU A 16 -21.01 3.21 -27.28
CA GLU A 16 -20.14 3.25 -28.46
C GLU A 16 -18.71 3.69 -28.10
N THR A 17 -18.58 4.63 -27.15
CA THR A 17 -17.26 5.06 -26.66
C THR A 17 -16.53 3.94 -25.91
N CYS A 18 -17.27 3.02 -25.26
CA CYS A 18 -16.68 1.88 -24.55
C CYS A 18 -16.36 0.69 -25.50
N SER A 19 -17.16 0.53 -26.57
CA SER A 19 -16.93 -0.48 -27.60
C SER A 19 -15.66 -0.17 -28.43
N SER A 20 -15.41 1.11 -28.73
CA SER A 20 -14.24 1.53 -29.52
C SER A 20 -12.91 1.39 -28.77
N VAL A 21 -12.91 1.39 -27.43
CA VAL A 21 -11.71 1.14 -26.60
C VAL A 21 -11.37 -0.36 -26.48
N SER A 22 -12.25 -1.26 -26.92
CA SER A 22 -12.03 -2.71 -26.82
C SER A 22 -11.35 -3.33 -28.05
N SER A 23 -11.21 -2.59 -29.17
CA SER A 23 -10.83 -3.17 -30.46
C SER A 23 -9.33 -3.11 -30.82
N GLU A 24 -8.47 -2.46 -30.03
CA GLU A 24 -7.02 -2.42 -30.29
C GLU A 24 -6.17 -2.62 -29.02
N MET A 25 -6.65 -3.46 -28.11
CA MET A 25 -5.77 -4.03 -27.09
C MET A 25 -5.78 -5.54 -27.23
N GLU A 26 -5.24 -6.00 -28.36
CA GLU A 26 -4.52 -7.27 -28.41
C GLU A 26 -3.51 -7.19 -27.27
N LEU A 27 -3.85 -7.83 -26.15
CA LEU A 27 -2.92 -8.06 -25.07
C LEU A 27 -1.76 -8.81 -25.71
N PRO A 28 -0.55 -8.21 -25.79
CA PRO A 28 0.59 -9.01 -26.14
C PRO A 28 0.67 -10.12 -25.10
N GLU A 29 0.79 -11.37 -25.54
CA GLU A 29 1.11 -12.55 -24.73
C GLU A 29 2.45 -12.44 -23.99
N LEU A 30 3.03 -11.25 -23.93
CA LEU A 30 4.16 -10.90 -23.11
C LEU A 30 3.67 -10.73 -21.68
N LEU A 31 3.44 -11.87 -21.00
CA LEU A 31 4.00 -11.95 -19.65
C LEU A 31 5.42 -11.42 -19.78
N PRO A 32 5.79 -10.28 -19.17
CA PRO A 32 7.18 -9.90 -19.16
C PRO A 32 7.89 -11.08 -18.52
N THR A 33 8.72 -11.75 -19.32
CA THR A 33 9.82 -12.53 -18.81
C THR A 33 10.70 -11.51 -18.11
N ILE A 34 10.33 -11.14 -16.88
CA ILE A 34 11.22 -10.48 -15.95
C ILE A 34 12.30 -11.52 -15.78
N GLU A 35 13.36 -11.39 -16.58
CA GLU A 35 14.54 -12.23 -16.43
C GLU A 35 14.94 -12.09 -14.97
N GLU A 36 15.20 -13.21 -14.31
CA GLU A 36 15.39 -13.30 -12.84
C GLU A 36 16.55 -12.42 -12.31
N ASN A 37 17.24 -11.69 -13.19
CA ASN A 37 18.40 -10.85 -12.91
C ASN A 37 18.22 -9.35 -13.19
N GLU A 38 17.05 -8.88 -13.65
CA GLU A 38 16.79 -7.44 -13.72
C GLU A 38 16.29 -6.92 -12.36
N ASN A 39 17.07 -6.03 -11.75
CA ASN A 39 16.72 -5.32 -10.52
C ASN A 39 15.46 -4.45 -10.76
N PHE A 40 14.28 -5.01 -10.50
CA PHE A 40 13.02 -4.28 -10.62
C PHE A 40 12.84 -3.35 -9.42
N THR A 41 12.79 -2.04 -9.68
CA THR A 41 12.62 -0.99 -8.67
C THR A 41 11.83 0.16 -9.27
N PHE A 42 10.95 0.80 -8.50
CA PHE A 42 10.22 1.97 -9.00
C PHE A 42 11.07 3.23 -8.93
N GLU A 43 10.81 4.17 -9.85
CA GLU A 43 11.50 5.47 -9.90
C GLU A 43 11.33 6.28 -8.60
N THR A 44 10.21 6.08 -7.90
CA THR A 44 9.87 6.77 -6.65
C THR A 44 10.55 6.18 -5.41
N ASP A 45 11.25 5.05 -5.54
CA ASP A 45 11.77 4.33 -4.38
C ASP A 45 13.02 4.98 -3.77
N SER A 46 13.21 4.75 -2.47
CA SER A 46 14.44 5.13 -1.79
C SER A 46 15.62 4.32 -2.34
N TYR A 47 16.75 4.96 -2.63
CA TYR A 47 18.01 4.29 -3.01
C TYR A 47 18.44 3.18 -2.03
N ALA A 48 18.01 3.25 -0.76
CA ALA A 48 18.28 2.21 0.24
C ALA A 48 17.56 0.89 -0.06
N LEU A 49 16.43 0.93 -0.77
CA LEU A 49 15.63 -0.23 -1.15
C LEU A 49 16.04 -0.81 -2.51
N GLN A 50 16.67 0.00 -3.37
CA GLN A 50 16.99 -0.37 -4.75
C GLN A 50 17.89 -1.61 -4.85
N ASN A 51 18.80 -1.78 -3.90
CA ASN A 51 19.75 -2.90 -3.86
C ASN A 51 19.34 -4.01 -2.87
N ASN A 52 18.13 -3.92 -2.30
CA ASN A 52 17.65 -4.92 -1.35
C ASN A 52 16.96 -6.07 -2.07
N LYS A 53 17.54 -7.27 -1.99
CA LYS A 53 17.02 -8.48 -2.64
C LYS A 53 15.61 -8.85 -2.15
N ASP A 54 15.39 -8.81 -0.85
CA ASP A 54 14.11 -9.19 -0.24
C ASP A 54 12.97 -8.24 -0.69
N TYR A 55 13.33 -6.98 -0.98
CA TYR A 55 12.41 -6.00 -1.55
C TYR A 55 12.09 -6.30 -3.03
N GLN A 56 13.11 -6.63 -3.82
CA GLN A 56 12.92 -7.00 -5.24
C GLN A 56 12.09 -8.26 -5.40
N ASP A 57 12.32 -9.28 -4.57
CA ASP A 57 11.54 -10.51 -4.57
C ASP A 57 10.07 -10.24 -4.25
N LEU A 58 9.80 -9.34 -3.30
CA LEU A 58 8.45 -8.90 -2.96
C LEU A 58 7.79 -8.18 -4.15
N LEU A 59 8.52 -7.27 -4.81
CA LEU A 59 7.99 -6.55 -5.98
C LEU A 59 7.70 -7.50 -7.15
N ASN A 60 8.59 -8.44 -7.43
CA ASN A 60 8.41 -9.46 -8.45
C ASN A 60 7.20 -10.34 -8.13
N CYS A 61 7.03 -10.72 -6.87
CA CYS A 61 5.85 -11.45 -6.42
C CYS A 61 4.57 -10.62 -6.60
N LEU A 62 4.59 -9.34 -6.21
CA LEU A 62 3.44 -8.45 -6.36
C LEU A 62 3.03 -8.30 -7.82
N PHE A 63 4.00 -8.09 -8.71
CA PHE A 63 3.74 -8.00 -10.14
C PHE A 63 3.15 -9.29 -10.70
N LYS A 64 3.72 -10.46 -10.33
CA LYS A 64 3.17 -11.77 -10.69
C LYS A 64 1.72 -11.91 -10.21
N LEU A 65 1.42 -11.58 -8.96
CA LEU A 65 0.06 -11.64 -8.42
C LEU A 65 -0.90 -10.71 -9.16
N GLU A 66 -0.47 -9.51 -9.53
CA GLU A 66 -1.34 -8.58 -10.25
C GLU A 66 -1.64 -9.01 -11.68
N SER A 67 -0.64 -9.56 -12.39
CA SER A 67 -0.89 -10.16 -13.70
C SER A 67 -1.86 -11.35 -13.60
N GLN A 68 -1.70 -12.20 -12.58
CA GLN A 68 -2.64 -13.29 -12.30
C GLN A 68 -4.04 -12.78 -12.00
N ARG A 69 -4.18 -11.70 -11.22
CA ARG A 69 -5.48 -11.08 -10.91
C ARG A 69 -6.22 -10.64 -12.16
N ILE A 70 -5.54 -9.92 -13.05
CA ILE A 70 -6.13 -9.44 -14.31
C ILE A 70 -6.53 -10.62 -15.20
N TYR A 71 -5.65 -11.61 -15.32
CA TYR A 71 -5.94 -12.81 -16.12
C TYR A 71 -7.16 -13.56 -15.62
N ILE A 72 -7.25 -13.84 -14.31
CA ILE A 72 -8.38 -14.57 -13.72
C ILE A 72 -9.68 -13.79 -13.89
N THR A 73 -9.62 -12.46 -13.78
CA THR A 73 -10.79 -11.60 -13.95
C THR A 73 -11.36 -11.74 -15.36
N LYS A 74 -10.52 -11.69 -16.40
CA LYS A 74 -10.94 -11.91 -17.79
C LYS A 74 -11.46 -13.33 -18.03
N ALA A 75 -10.76 -14.33 -17.51
CA ALA A 75 -11.20 -15.73 -17.57
C ALA A 75 -12.59 -15.92 -16.96
N LEU A 76 -12.86 -15.27 -15.83
CA LEU A 76 -14.15 -15.34 -15.13
C LEU A 76 -15.28 -14.73 -15.97
N GLU A 77 -15.02 -13.61 -16.65
CA GLU A 77 -15.99 -12.98 -17.54
C GLU A 77 -16.34 -13.87 -18.74
N GLU A 78 -15.34 -14.49 -19.37
CA GLU A 78 -15.52 -15.47 -20.45
C GLU A 78 -16.39 -16.66 -19.98
N ILE A 79 -16.09 -17.22 -18.81
CA ILE A 79 -16.86 -18.32 -18.22
C ILE A 79 -18.31 -17.89 -17.92
N LYS A 80 -18.54 -16.67 -17.44
CA LYS A 80 -19.90 -16.16 -17.19
C LYS A 80 -20.71 -16.05 -18.48
N VAL A 81 -20.09 -15.59 -19.57
CA VAL A 81 -20.74 -15.51 -20.89
C VAL A 81 -21.03 -16.91 -21.42
N ALA A 82 -20.05 -17.82 -21.38
CA ALA A 82 -20.22 -19.21 -21.80
C ALA A 82 -21.34 -19.91 -21.01
N ARG A 83 -21.41 -19.70 -19.69
CA ARG A 83 -22.48 -20.21 -18.84
C ARG A 83 -23.86 -19.68 -19.24
N ARG A 84 -23.97 -18.42 -19.65
CA ARG A 84 -25.23 -17.84 -20.13
C ARG A 84 -25.66 -18.51 -21.43
N LYS A 85 -24.74 -18.62 -22.41
CA LYS A 85 -24.99 -19.31 -23.69
C LYS A 85 -25.43 -20.75 -23.49
N ALA A 86 -24.74 -21.50 -22.63
CA ALA A 86 -25.09 -22.88 -22.29
C ALA A 86 -26.47 -23.02 -21.64
N ARG A 87 -26.97 -21.98 -20.96
CA ARG A 87 -28.30 -21.97 -20.34
C ARG A 87 -29.41 -21.64 -21.35
N GLU A 88 -29.10 -20.83 -22.36
CA GLU A 88 -30.03 -20.43 -23.41
C GLU A 88 -30.16 -21.51 -24.48
N ASP A 89 -29.05 -22.07 -24.95
CA ASP A 89 -29.01 -23.19 -25.91
C ASP A 89 -28.01 -24.27 -25.46
N PRO A 90 -28.47 -25.28 -24.72
CA PRO A 90 -27.60 -26.32 -24.20
C PRO A 90 -27.11 -27.30 -25.28
N LEU A 91 -27.88 -27.54 -26.35
CA LEU A 91 -27.48 -28.49 -27.40
C LEU A 91 -26.39 -27.88 -28.29
N GLY A 92 -26.61 -26.64 -28.78
CA GLY A 92 -25.62 -25.94 -29.58
C GLY A 92 -24.31 -25.70 -28.83
N PHE A 93 -24.39 -25.44 -27.51
CA PHE A 93 -23.19 -25.30 -26.68
C PHE A 93 -22.35 -26.58 -26.61
N VAL A 94 -22.98 -27.75 -26.54
CA VAL A 94 -22.26 -29.04 -26.52
C VAL A 94 -21.59 -29.32 -27.86
N GLU A 95 -22.23 -28.98 -28.98
CA GLU A 95 -21.63 -29.09 -30.32
C GLU A 95 -20.39 -28.20 -30.43
N LEU A 96 -20.48 -26.94 -30.00
CA LEU A 96 -19.35 -26.00 -29.97
C LEU A 96 -18.19 -26.52 -29.09
N LEU A 97 -18.53 -27.14 -27.96
CA LEU A 97 -17.55 -27.73 -27.04
C LEU A 97 -16.84 -28.95 -27.66
N GLN A 98 -17.58 -29.82 -28.36
CA GLN A 98 -17.02 -30.98 -29.06
C GLN A 98 -16.15 -30.57 -30.26
N ASN A 99 -16.52 -29.48 -30.92
CA ASN A 99 -15.75 -28.91 -32.03
C ASN A 99 -14.50 -28.15 -31.58
N GLY A 100 -14.33 -27.90 -30.27
CA GLY A 100 -13.18 -27.18 -29.72
C GLY A 100 -13.20 -25.67 -29.97
N GLU A 101 -14.36 -25.10 -30.31
CA GLU A 101 -14.52 -23.66 -30.60
C GLU A 101 -14.58 -22.82 -29.31
N ILE A 102 -14.86 -23.46 -28.18
CA ILE A 102 -14.84 -22.85 -26.86
C ILE A 102 -13.63 -23.39 -26.09
N ASP A 103 -12.57 -22.60 -26.05
CA ASP A 103 -11.41 -22.87 -25.20
C ASP A 103 -11.49 -22.06 -23.91
N PHE A 104 -11.33 -22.74 -22.78
CA PHE A 104 -11.29 -22.10 -21.47
C PHE A 104 -9.85 -21.93 -21.05
N ARG A 105 -9.53 -20.75 -20.55
CA ARG A 105 -8.20 -20.45 -20.01
C ARG A 105 -7.78 -21.52 -18.99
N PRO A 106 -6.52 -21.99 -19.04
CA PRO A 106 -6.01 -23.01 -18.13
C PRO A 106 -6.02 -22.54 -16.68
N ARG A 107 -5.95 -23.51 -15.77
CA ARG A 107 -5.80 -23.22 -14.34
C ARG A 107 -4.47 -22.52 -14.08
N ILE A 108 -4.52 -21.47 -13.26
CA ILE A 108 -3.33 -20.73 -12.82
C ILE A 108 -2.88 -21.26 -11.47
N ASN A 109 -1.57 -21.41 -11.30
CA ASN A 109 -0.97 -21.59 -9.99
C ASN A 109 -0.68 -20.23 -9.36
N VAL A 110 -1.18 -19.99 -8.14
CA VAL A 110 -1.01 -18.71 -7.44
C VAL A 110 0.45 -18.58 -7.00
N ALA A 111 1.05 -17.42 -7.22
CA ALA A 111 2.42 -17.17 -6.76
C ALA A 111 2.49 -17.17 -5.22
N GLU A 112 3.50 -17.82 -4.67
CA GLU A 112 3.76 -17.85 -3.22
C GLU A 112 4.44 -16.55 -2.78
N VAL A 113 4.05 -16.05 -1.61
CA VAL A 113 4.62 -14.82 -1.03
C VAL A 113 6.00 -15.14 -0.46
N PRO A 114 7.04 -14.36 -0.78
CA PRO A 114 8.39 -14.60 -0.25
C PRO A 114 8.43 -14.41 1.27
N GLU A 115 9.13 -15.31 1.97
CA GLU A 115 9.36 -15.20 3.40
C GLU A 115 10.50 -14.21 3.68
N ILE A 116 10.21 -13.14 4.43
CA ILE A 116 11.18 -12.10 4.76
C ILE A 116 11.62 -12.27 6.21
N ASP A 117 12.92 -12.47 6.43
CA ASP A 117 13.50 -12.45 7.77
C ASP A 117 13.59 -11.02 8.31
N MET A 118 12.60 -10.65 9.13
CA MET A 118 12.54 -9.33 9.76
C MET A 118 13.69 -9.07 10.73
N SER A 119 14.38 -10.11 11.22
CA SER A 119 15.52 -9.97 12.14
C SER A 119 16.69 -9.23 11.50
N LYS A 120 16.86 -9.36 10.18
CA LYS A 120 17.87 -8.63 9.38
C LYS A 120 17.68 -7.12 9.39
N TYR A 121 16.46 -6.66 9.62
CA TYR A 121 16.06 -5.25 9.58
C TYR A 121 15.74 -4.72 10.98
N ASP A 122 16.31 -5.30 12.03
CA ASP A 122 16.07 -4.82 13.39
C ASP A 122 16.76 -3.46 13.64
N ILE A 123 16.01 -2.37 13.45
CA ILE A 123 16.47 -0.99 13.67
C ILE A 123 16.35 -0.61 15.17
N THR A 124 15.79 -1.47 16.02
CA THR A 124 15.56 -1.12 17.44
C THR A 124 16.86 -0.76 18.16
N SER A 125 17.95 -1.49 17.88
CA SER A 125 19.29 -1.19 18.40
C SER A 125 19.82 0.19 17.98
N TYR A 126 19.61 0.57 16.71
CA TYR A 126 20.00 1.88 16.20
C TYR A 126 19.15 2.99 16.82
N ILE A 127 17.84 2.80 16.95
CA ILE A 127 16.93 3.78 17.56
C ILE A 127 17.29 4.01 19.03
N GLU A 128 17.61 2.95 19.77
CA GLU A 128 18.02 3.09 21.18
C GLU A 128 19.38 3.81 21.29
N SER A 129 20.31 3.60 20.35
CA SER A 129 21.59 4.32 20.29
C SER A 129 21.44 5.82 19.97
N MET A 130 20.41 6.18 19.21
CA MET A 130 20.11 7.56 18.81
C MET A 130 19.23 8.29 19.83
N ARG A 131 18.86 7.62 20.93
CA ARG A 131 18.01 8.22 21.96
C ARG A 131 18.78 9.33 22.69
N PRO A 132 18.26 10.56 22.74
CA PRO A 132 18.93 11.65 23.43
C PRO A 132 19.06 11.31 24.92
N ILE A 133 20.29 11.32 25.43
CA ILE A 133 20.57 11.09 26.85
C ILE A 133 20.00 12.27 27.63
N THR A 134 18.82 12.06 28.22
CA THR A 134 18.21 13.03 29.14
C THR A 134 18.72 12.76 30.56
N ARG A 135 18.82 13.80 31.39
CA ARG A 135 19.35 13.72 32.78
C ARG A 135 18.68 12.69 33.71
N LYS A 136 17.56 12.09 33.29
CA LYS A 136 16.86 11.04 34.05
C LYS A 136 17.29 9.62 33.68
N SER A 137 17.95 9.42 32.53
CA SER A 137 18.37 8.09 32.04
C SER A 137 19.53 7.48 32.86
N THR A 138 20.41 8.30 33.42
CA THR A 138 21.58 7.82 34.18
C THR A 138 21.24 7.30 35.59
N ARG A 139 19.98 7.36 36.03
CA ARG A 139 19.62 7.01 37.42
C ARG A 139 19.25 5.53 37.63
N GLU A 140 19.08 4.73 36.58
CA GLU A 140 18.53 3.38 36.72
C GLU A 140 19.56 2.24 36.75
N THR A 141 20.86 2.51 36.58
CA THR A 141 21.92 1.48 36.59
C THR A 141 22.74 1.40 37.89
N SER A 142 22.18 1.84 39.03
CA SER A 142 22.81 1.66 40.34
C SER A 142 21.81 1.28 41.44
N PHE A 143 21.18 0.13 41.30
CA PHE A 143 20.57 -0.57 42.44
C PHE A 143 21.04 -2.02 42.48
N ALA A 144 22.32 -2.18 42.84
CA ALA A 144 22.78 -3.39 43.50
C ALA A 144 23.76 -2.95 44.60
N SER A 145 23.37 -3.23 45.84
CA SER A 145 24.16 -3.23 47.10
C SER A 145 23.99 -2.03 48.03
N ALA A 146 23.81 -2.39 49.31
CA ALA A 146 23.88 -1.59 50.54
C ALA A 146 22.57 -0.98 51.08
N SER A 147 21.88 -1.81 51.85
CA SER A 147 21.08 -1.47 53.03
C SER A 147 21.78 -0.48 53.98
N GLN A 148 21.06 0.56 54.43
CA GLN A 148 20.89 1.01 55.83
C GLN A 148 20.09 2.33 55.87
N PRO A 149 19.11 2.53 56.78
CA PRO A 149 18.43 3.79 56.98
C PRO A 149 19.08 4.56 58.15
N THR A 150 19.41 5.83 57.94
CA THR A 150 19.67 6.77 59.05
C THR A 150 18.90 8.05 58.82
N ASP A 151 17.99 8.30 59.76
CA ASP A 151 17.37 9.58 60.08
C ASP A 151 18.41 10.71 60.16
N SER A 152 18.14 11.80 59.43
CA SER A 152 18.40 13.15 59.91
C SER A 152 17.69 14.16 59.01
N ASP A 153 16.74 14.87 59.61
CA ASP A 153 16.18 16.15 59.19
C ASP A 153 17.22 17.08 58.55
N GLU A 154 16.91 17.59 57.36
CA GLU A 154 17.21 18.99 57.05
C GLU A 154 16.30 19.49 55.91
N MET A 155 15.36 20.36 56.29
CA MET A 155 14.59 21.19 55.39
C MET A 155 15.51 21.92 54.41
N ARG A 156 15.29 21.72 53.11
CA ARG A 156 15.72 22.68 52.10
C ARG A 156 14.59 23.01 51.16
N ASP A 157 13.77 23.96 51.62
CA ASP A 157 12.88 24.78 50.82
C ASP A 157 13.60 25.29 49.55
N LYS A 158 13.41 24.57 48.45
CA LYS A 158 13.54 25.16 47.12
C LYS A 158 12.18 25.67 46.70
N LYS A 159 11.90 26.85 47.25
CA LYS A 159 10.93 27.84 46.79
C LYS A 159 10.56 27.64 45.33
N ASN A 160 9.25 27.46 45.13
CA ASN A 160 8.51 27.69 43.90
C ASN A 160 9.18 28.76 43.03
N LYS A 161 9.92 28.35 41.98
CA LYS A 161 10.09 29.22 40.83
C LYS A 161 8.77 29.18 40.06
N PRO A 162 8.09 30.31 39.84
CA PRO A 162 6.98 30.31 38.89
C PRO A 162 7.56 29.86 37.54
N LYS A 163 7.00 28.77 36.98
CA LYS A 163 7.20 28.45 35.56
C LYS A 163 6.79 29.71 34.81
N SER A 164 7.64 30.24 33.93
CA SER A 164 7.26 31.39 33.12
C SER A 164 5.92 31.09 32.45
N ALA A 165 4.95 31.98 32.62
CA ALA A 165 3.58 31.80 32.15
C ALA A 165 3.47 31.65 30.62
N THR A 166 4.59 31.72 29.91
CA THR A 166 4.73 31.59 28.45
C THR A 166 4.78 30.14 27.97
N HIS A 167 5.09 29.15 28.83
CA HIS A 167 5.40 27.80 28.34
C HIS A 167 4.17 26.91 28.02
N ASN A 168 2.94 27.36 28.31
CA ASN A 168 1.71 26.63 27.95
C ASN A 168 0.59 27.61 27.54
N VAL A 169 0.92 28.67 26.80
CA VAL A 169 -0.09 29.58 26.25
C VAL A 169 -0.58 28.98 24.94
N ALA A 170 -1.85 28.60 24.89
CA ALA A 170 -2.51 28.23 23.64
C ALA A 170 -2.47 29.45 22.69
N TRP A 171 -2.11 29.22 21.44
CA TRP A 171 -1.94 30.31 20.48
C TRP A 171 -3.24 31.07 20.26
N THR A 172 -3.13 32.40 20.11
CA THR A 172 -4.28 33.20 19.71
C THR A 172 -4.59 32.98 18.23
N PRO A 173 -5.87 33.10 17.79
CA PRO A 173 -6.26 32.92 16.39
C PRO A 173 -5.50 33.83 15.42
N GLU A 174 -5.15 35.04 15.87
CA GLU A 174 -4.38 36.02 15.10
C GLU A 174 -2.92 35.60 14.91
N GLU A 175 -2.30 35.02 15.94
CA GLU A 175 -0.94 34.46 15.85
C GLU A 175 -0.92 33.23 14.96
N GLN A 176 -1.92 32.35 15.07
CA GLN A 176 -2.05 31.19 14.19
C GLN A 176 -2.15 31.60 12.72
N ARG A 177 -2.87 32.68 12.39
CA ARG A 177 -2.92 33.22 11.01
C ARG A 177 -1.55 33.69 10.51
N ARG A 178 -0.69 34.28 11.36
CA ARG A 178 0.66 34.73 10.93
C ARG A 178 1.54 33.57 10.45
N PHE A 179 1.36 32.37 11.00
CA PHE A 179 2.11 31.19 10.58
C PHE A 179 1.52 30.46 9.38
N VAL A 180 0.22 30.62 9.11
CA VAL A 180 -0.45 29.99 7.95
C VAL A 180 -0.28 30.82 6.66
N PHE A 181 -0.02 32.12 6.77
CA PHE A 181 0.06 33.04 5.63
C PHE A 181 1.40 33.15 4.85
N PRO A 182 2.44 32.30 5.00
CA PRO A 182 3.55 32.29 4.04
C PRO A 182 3.53 31.11 3.06
N ILE A 183 2.43 30.35 2.92
CA ILE A 183 2.35 29.23 1.94
C ILE A 183 1.66 29.64 0.62
N LEU A 184 1.17 30.87 0.52
CA LEU A 184 0.63 31.39 -0.75
C LEU A 184 1.41 32.64 -1.15
N PHE A 185 2.40 32.41 -2.02
CA PHE A 185 3.15 33.34 -2.89
C PHE A 185 4.66 33.10 -2.81
N LYS A 186 5.13 32.03 -3.47
CA LYS A 186 6.15 32.14 -4.51
C LYS A 186 6.13 30.92 -5.42
#